data_AF-R9MLX1-F1
#
_entry.id   AF-R9MLX1-F1
#
_cell.length_a   1.000
_cell.length_b   1.000
_cell.length_c   1.000
_cell.angle_alpha   90.00
_cell.angle_beta   90.00
_cell.angle_gamma   90.00
#
_symmetry.space_group_name_H-M   'P 1'
#
loop_
_entity.id
_entity.type
_entity.pdbx_description
1 polymer ?
#
loop_
_entity_poly.entity_id
_entity_poly.type
_entity_poly.pdbx_seq_one_letter_code
_entity_poly.pdbx_strand_id
1 'polypeptide(L)'
;MSIWNEDSGYYCLLIAIFCDVDVAEAKLIYKYGPGHPVSRRIFGKKLKVEGVEEMEKEAMGSMMYRMRKEGYTLEEISNAFGCYPSTVKRRIEKAKRKEA
;
A
#
# COMPACT_ATOMS: atom_id res chain seq x y z
N MET A 1 19.91 21.50 -2.91
CA MET A 1 19.84 21.44 -4.38
C MET A 1 18.41 21.05 -4.75
N SER A 2 17.64 21.92 -5.41
CA SER A 2 16.34 21.53 -5.96
C SER A 2 16.58 20.60 -7.17
N ILE A 3 16.08 19.37 -7.12
CA ILE A 3 16.10 18.36 -8.23
C ILE A 3 15.17 18.80 -9.39
N TRP A 4 14.84 20.09 -9.44
CA TRP A 4 13.87 20.66 -10.34
C TRP A 4 14.57 21.15 -11.59
N ASN A 5 14.35 20.44 -12.69
CA ASN A 5 14.74 20.75 -14.06
C ASN A 5 13.48 20.95 -14.93
N GLU A 6 13.68 21.27 -16.21
CA GLU A 6 12.60 21.48 -17.19
C GLU A 6 11.62 20.28 -17.24
N ASP A 7 12.12 19.07 -17.05
CA ASP A 7 11.32 17.84 -17.12
C ASP A 7 10.62 17.44 -15.82
N SER A 8 10.90 18.13 -14.71
CA SER A 8 10.37 17.74 -13.39
C SER A 8 8.84 17.76 -13.33
N GLY A 9 8.21 18.60 -14.15
CA GLY A 9 6.76 18.59 -14.36
C GLY A 9 6.25 17.29 -14.98
N TYR A 10 6.93 16.77 -16.01
CA TYR A 10 6.56 15.52 -16.67
C TYR A 10 6.71 14.32 -15.73
N TYR A 11 7.78 14.27 -14.93
CA TYR A 11 7.94 13.20 -13.93
C TYR A 11 6.86 13.26 -12.85
N CYS A 12 6.50 14.45 -12.36
CA CYS A 12 5.41 14.59 -11.40
C CYS A 12 4.07 14.16 -12.01
N LEU A 13 3.83 14.45 -13.30
CA LEU A 13 2.63 14.00 -14.01
C LEU A 13 2.59 12.47 -14.15
N LEU A 14 3.70 11.83 -14.54
CA LEU A 14 3.80 10.38 -14.62
C LEU A 14 3.57 9.71 -13.27
N ILE A 15 4.15 10.26 -12.20
CA ILE A 15 3.91 9.78 -10.83
C ILE A 15 2.43 9.92 -10.46
N ALA A 16 1.80 11.07 -10.71
CA ALA A 16 0.39 11.28 -10.41
C ALA A 16 -0.51 10.24 -11.07
N ILE A 17 -0.26 9.94 -12.35
CA ILE A 17 -1.02 8.94 -13.12
C ILE A 17 -0.76 7.52 -12.62
N PHE A 18 0.51 7.10 -12.53
CA PHE A 18 0.85 5.71 -12.19
C PHE A 18 0.61 5.36 -10.72
N CYS A 19 0.73 6.34 -9.83
CA CYS A 19 0.52 6.14 -8.40
C CYS A 19 -0.89 6.50 -7.94
N ASP A 20 -1.74 7.00 -8.83
CA ASP A 20 -3.06 7.54 -8.51
C ASP A 20 -2.97 8.54 -7.34
N VAL A 21 -2.15 9.58 -7.46
CA VAL A 21 -1.96 10.61 -6.42
C VAL A 21 -2.18 12.00 -7.00
N ASP A 22 -2.52 12.96 -6.14
CA ASP A 22 -2.65 14.35 -6.60
C ASP A 22 -1.28 14.98 -6.94
N VAL A 23 -1.31 16.16 -7.56
CA VAL A 23 -0.09 16.85 -8.00
C VAL A 23 0.81 17.23 -6.81
N ALA A 24 0.27 17.53 -5.63
CA ALA A 24 1.06 17.87 -4.46
C ALA A 24 1.76 16.63 -3.88
N GLU A 25 1.05 15.51 -3.80
CA GLU A 25 1.57 14.22 -3.39
C GLU A 25 2.64 13.69 -4.37
N ALA A 26 2.40 13.81 -5.67
CA ALA A 26 3.39 13.46 -6.70
C ALA A 26 4.68 14.26 -6.57
N LYS A 27 4.58 15.57 -6.29
CA LYS A 27 5.75 16.43 -6.04
C LYS A 27 6.55 15.98 -4.82
N LEU A 28 5.88 15.56 -3.76
CA LEU A 28 6.54 15.02 -2.57
C LEU A 28 7.25 13.70 -2.87
N ILE A 29 6.60 12.80 -3.62
CA ILE A 29 7.19 11.51 -4.02
C ILE A 29 8.40 11.74 -4.93
N TYR A 30 8.31 12.63 -5.93
CA TYR A 30 9.43 12.99 -6.80
C TYR A 30 10.62 13.55 -6.01
N LYS A 31 10.34 14.45 -5.05
CA LYS A 31 11.37 15.11 -4.24
C LYS A 31 12.09 14.16 -3.28
N TYR A 32 11.34 13.28 -2.60
CA TYR A 32 11.87 12.46 -1.52
C TYR A 32 12.17 11.01 -1.94
N GLY A 33 11.65 10.58 -3.09
CA GLY A 33 11.69 9.20 -3.54
C GLY A 33 10.65 8.30 -2.85
N PRO A 34 10.32 7.14 -3.44
CA PRO A 34 9.27 6.26 -2.95
C PRO A 34 9.57 5.63 -1.57
N GLY A 35 10.86 5.46 -1.24
CA GLY A 35 11.29 4.84 0.03
C GLY A 35 11.12 5.74 1.26
N HIS A 36 10.91 7.05 1.08
CA HIS A 36 10.86 8.03 2.16
C HIS A 36 9.57 7.92 3.00
N PRO A 37 9.60 8.18 4.33
CA PRO A 37 8.43 8.05 5.19
C PRO A 37 7.19 8.84 4.73
N VAL A 38 7.40 10.04 4.16
CA VAL A 38 6.31 10.87 3.60
C VAL A 38 5.64 10.17 2.41
N SER A 39 6.43 9.68 1.46
CA SER A 39 5.96 8.95 0.29
C SER A 39 5.23 7.67 0.68
N ARG A 40 5.80 6.89 1.62
CA ARG A 40 5.14 5.69 2.16
C ARG A 40 3.78 6.00 2.80
N ARG A 41 3.65 7.13 3.50
CA ARG A 41 2.38 7.56 4.10
C ARG A 41 1.34 7.89 3.03
N ILE A 42 1.74 8.51 1.93
CA ILE A 42 0.85 8.79 0.78
C ILE A 42 0.32 7.48 0.21
N PHE A 43 1.20 6.53 -0.13
CA PHE A 43 0.81 5.22 -0.64
C PHE A 43 -0.04 4.43 0.35
N GLY A 44 0.29 4.49 1.64
CA GLY A 44 -0.45 3.81 2.70
C GLY A 44 -1.90 4.28 2.86
N LYS A 45 -2.21 5.55 2.56
CA LYS A 45 -3.60 6.04 2.57
C LYS A 45 -4.46 5.40 1.47
N LYS A 46 -3.86 5.06 0.34
CA LYS A 46 -4.51 4.46 -0.84
C LYS A 46 -4.68 2.95 -0.74
N LEU A 47 -3.90 2.27 0.11
CA LEU A 47 -4.02 0.83 0.38
C LEU A 47 -5.22 0.45 1.25
N LYS A 48 -6.09 1.39 1.64
CA LYS A 48 -7.32 1.04 2.36
C LYS A 48 -8.19 0.20 1.43
N VAL A 49 -8.37 -1.05 1.81
CA VAL A 49 -9.30 -1.94 1.10
C VAL A 49 -10.71 -1.44 1.47
N GLU A 50 -11.45 -0.94 0.48
CA GLU A 50 -12.86 -0.60 0.67
C GLU A 50 -13.68 -1.86 0.95
N GLY A 51 -14.70 -1.77 1.82
CA GLY A 51 -15.58 -2.90 2.14
C GLY A 51 -15.01 -3.94 3.11
N VAL A 52 -13.89 -3.66 3.81
CA VAL A 52 -13.31 -4.59 4.81
C VAL A 52 -14.31 -4.98 5.90
N GLU A 53 -15.18 -4.05 6.33
CA GLU A 53 -16.14 -4.29 7.41
C GLU A 53 -17.22 -5.32 7.03
N GLU A 54 -17.59 -5.40 5.76
CA GLU A 54 -18.61 -6.33 5.23
C GLU A 54 -18.03 -7.69 4.82
N MET A 55 -16.70 -7.80 4.75
CA MET A 55 -16.04 -8.96 4.21
C MET A 55 -15.95 -10.13 5.21
N GLU A 56 -16.32 -11.33 4.78
CA GLU A 56 -16.24 -12.53 5.62
C GLU A 56 -14.80 -12.78 6.11
N LYS A 57 -14.67 -13.27 7.36
CA LYS A 57 -13.35 -13.52 7.98
C LYS A 57 -12.45 -14.45 7.16
N GLU A 58 -13.04 -15.38 6.42
CA GLU A 58 -12.29 -16.30 5.57
C GLU A 58 -11.78 -15.63 4.29
N ALA A 59 -12.65 -14.91 3.57
CA ALA A 59 -12.28 -14.11 2.41
C ALA A 59 -11.19 -13.09 2.77
N MET A 60 -11.29 -12.46 3.95
CA MET A 60 -10.28 -11.56 4.48
C MET A 60 -8.93 -12.25 4.68
N GLY A 61 -8.92 -13.48 5.21
CA GLY A 61 -7.70 -14.26 5.40
C GLY A 61 -7.03 -14.63 4.07
N SER A 62 -7.82 -15.03 3.07
CA SER A 62 -7.32 -15.32 1.71
C SER A 62 -6.75 -14.08 1.03
N MET A 63 -7.42 -12.93 1.16
CA MET A 63 -6.92 -11.66 0.63
C MET A 63 -5.61 -11.22 1.30
N MET A 64 -5.52 -11.31 2.62
CA MET A 64 -4.28 -11.05 3.37
C MET A 64 -3.15 -11.98 2.91
N TYR A 65 -3.46 -13.25 2.63
CA TYR A 65 -2.46 -14.19 2.14
C TYR A 65 -1.98 -13.87 0.73
N ARG A 66 -2.89 -13.47 -0.17
CA ARG A 66 -2.55 -13.01 -1.52
C ARG A 66 -1.64 -11.79 -1.48
N MET A 67 -1.98 -10.77 -0.69
CA MET A 67 -1.12 -9.60 -0.49
C MET A 67 0.26 -10.01 0.05
N ARG A 68 0.34 -11.00 0.95
CA ARG A 68 1.64 -11.49 1.42
C ARG A 68 2.46 -12.15 0.32
N LYS A 69 1.84 -12.88 -0.62
CA LYS A 69 2.52 -13.45 -1.80
C LYS A 69 3.01 -12.37 -2.76
N GLU A 70 2.27 -11.26 -2.87
CA GLU A 70 2.62 -10.10 -3.70
C GLU A 70 3.75 -9.23 -3.10
N GLY A 71 4.20 -9.56 -1.88
CA GLY A 71 5.38 -8.93 -1.25
C GLY A 71 5.06 -7.91 -0.17
N TYR A 72 3.79 -7.60 0.09
CA TYR A 72 3.39 -6.69 1.15
C TYR A 72 3.83 -7.20 2.54
N THR A 73 4.23 -6.27 3.40
CA THR A 73 4.63 -6.53 4.79
C THR A 73 3.41 -6.75 5.69
N LEU A 74 3.61 -7.34 6.87
CA LEU A 74 2.51 -7.55 7.82
C LEU A 74 1.93 -6.21 8.27
N GLU A 75 2.77 -5.18 8.39
CA GLU A 75 2.42 -3.82 8.80
C GLU A 75 1.57 -3.11 7.73
N GLU A 76 1.94 -3.23 6.45
CA GLU A 76 1.15 -2.67 5.34
C GLU A 76 -0.23 -3.31 5.25
N ILE A 77 -0.29 -4.64 5.37
CA ILE A 77 -1.55 -5.38 5.39
C ILE A 77 -2.35 -5.01 6.64
N SER A 78 -1.72 -4.89 7.81
CA SER A 78 -2.44 -4.55 9.05
C SER A 78 -3.06 -3.16 8.96
N ASN A 79 -2.35 -2.20 8.36
CA ASN A 79 -2.84 -0.85 8.10
C ASN A 79 -4.01 -0.85 7.11
N ALA A 80 -3.91 -1.64 6.03
CA ALA A 80 -4.96 -1.75 5.01
C ALA A 80 -6.28 -2.30 5.57
N PHE A 81 -6.19 -3.26 6.51
CA PHE A 81 -7.34 -3.93 7.13
C PHE A 81 -7.76 -3.34 8.49
N GLY A 82 -7.10 -2.27 8.95
CA GLY A 82 -7.39 -1.65 10.25
C GLY A 82 -7.27 -2.62 11.43
N CYS A 83 -6.35 -3.58 11.38
CA CYS A 83 -6.18 -4.60 12.43
C CYS A 83 -4.72 -4.70 12.89
N TYR A 84 -4.43 -5.53 13.88
CA TYR A 84 -3.06 -5.73 14.37
C TYR A 84 -2.24 -6.66 13.46
N PRO A 85 -0.91 -6.46 13.28
CA PRO A 85 -0.05 -7.37 12.53
C PRO A 85 -0.12 -8.84 12.98
N SER A 86 -0.34 -9.09 14.28
CA SER A 86 -0.57 -10.42 14.84
C SER A 86 -1.83 -11.09 14.29
N THR A 87 -2.89 -10.31 14.04
CA THR A 87 -4.14 -10.80 13.43
C THR A 87 -3.93 -11.19 11.98
N VAL A 88 -3.17 -10.37 11.24
CA VAL A 88 -2.77 -10.66 9.86
C VAL A 88 -1.99 -11.98 9.80
N LYS A 89 -0.94 -12.13 10.62
CA LYS A 89 -0.12 -13.35 10.69
C LYS A 89 -0.99 -14.59 10.95
N ARG A 90 -1.88 -14.52 11.94
CA ARG A 90 -2.78 -15.64 12.29
C ARG A 90 -3.71 -16.03 11.13
N ARG A 91 -4.28 -15.05 10.44
CA ARG A 91 -5.23 -15.29 9.33
C ARG A 91 -4.52 -15.83 8.08
N ILE A 92 -3.32 -15.32 7.77
CA ILE A 92 -2.49 -15.84 6.68
C ILE A 92 -2.14 -17.31 6.92
N GLU A 93 -1.70 -17.68 8.12
CA GLU A 93 -1.37 -19.08 8.43
C GLU A 93 -2.60 -20.00 8.35
N LYS A 94 -3.79 -19.51 8.71
CA LYS A 94 -5.04 -20.25 8.53
C LYS A 94 -5.35 -20.45 7.03
N ALA A 95 -5.15 -19.43 6.20
CA ALA A 95 -5.41 -19.49 4.76
C ALA A 95 -4.42 -20.42 4.03
N LYS A 96 -3.12 -20.36 4.37
CA LYS A 96 -2.08 -21.26 3.84
C LYS A 96 -2.44 -22.73 3.96
N ARG A 97 -2.97 -23.14 5.12
CA ARG A 97 -3.36 -24.53 5.40
C ARG A 97 -4.55 -25.03 4.58
N LYS A 98 -5.28 -24.14 3.92
CA LYS A 98 -6.42 -24.50 3.05
C LYS A 98 -6.03 -24.60 1.57
N GLU A 99 -4.93 -23.97 1.17
CA GLU A 99 -4.37 -24.10 -0.18
C GLU A 99 -3.37 -25.27 -0.31
N ALA A 100 -2.97 -25.88 0.81
CA ALA A 100 -2.09 -27.05 0.88
C ALA A 100 -2.90 -28.35 0.97
#